data_AF-A0A174ETP8-F1
#
_entry.id   AF-A0A174ETP8-F1
#
_cell.length_a   1.000
_cell.length_b   1.000
_cell.length_c   1.000
_cell.angle_alpha   90.00
_cell.angle_beta   90.00
_cell.angle_gamma   90.00
#
_symmetry.space_group_name_H-M   'P 1'
#
loop_
_entity.id
_entity.type
_entity.pdbx_description
1 polymer ?
#
loop_
_entity_poly.entity_id
_entity_poly.type
_entity_poly.pdbx_seq_one_letter_code
_entity_poly.pdbx_strand_id
1 'polypeptide(L)'
;MLKKKLRGKSKFLRKMNELMEIYSRNQDTAFAYRELLGLEPLIKYEGERAMFDLNRASLLYDMERYREAENVLRRIPSINPTFDAMCESLRFKILDAK
;
A
#
# COMPACT_ATOMS: atom_id res chain seq x y z
N MET A 1 -22.44 18.23 0.02
CA MET A 1 -21.13 18.84 0.34
C MET A 1 -20.08 17.75 0.51
N LEU A 2 -19.23 17.48 -0.48
CA LEU A 2 -18.06 16.59 -0.34
C LEU A 2 -16.88 17.09 -1.21
N LYS A 3 -16.65 18.40 -1.21
CA LYS A 3 -15.41 19.01 -1.70
C LYS A 3 -14.72 19.74 -0.55
N LYS A 4 -14.46 19.04 0.55
CA LYS A 4 -13.47 19.52 1.52
C LYS A 4 -12.09 19.33 0.89
N LYS A 5 -11.69 20.37 0.14
CA LYS A 5 -10.33 20.80 -0.17
C LYS A 5 -9.23 19.81 0.26
N LEU A 6 -8.61 19.17 -0.73
CA LEU A 6 -7.26 18.58 -0.69
C LEU A 6 -6.15 19.62 -0.37
N ARG A 7 -6.47 20.74 0.29
CA ARG A 7 -5.55 21.85 0.59
C ARG A 7 -4.84 21.71 1.94
N GLY A 8 -4.57 20.47 2.32
CA GLY A 8 -3.49 20.12 3.25
C GLY A 8 -2.92 18.81 2.73
N LYS A 9 -1.71 18.82 2.16
CA LYS A 9 -1.05 17.61 1.65
C LYS A 9 -1.11 16.55 2.74
N SER A 10 -1.77 15.42 2.47
CA SER A 10 -1.89 14.35 3.46
C SER A 10 -0.52 14.02 4.02
N LYS A 11 -0.39 14.10 5.35
CA LYS A 11 0.86 13.77 6.04
C LYS A 11 1.23 12.31 5.79
N PHE A 12 0.23 11.44 5.74
CA PHE A 12 0.37 10.04 5.36
C PHE A 12 0.93 9.92 3.95
N LEU A 13 0.25 10.48 2.93
CA LEU A 13 0.69 10.34 1.54
C LEU A 13 2.09 10.90 1.31
N ARG A 14 2.44 12.03 1.95
CA ARG A 14 3.79 12.59 1.86
C ARG A 14 4.84 11.61 2.39
N LYS A 15 4.62 11.06 3.60
CA LYS A 15 5.56 10.10 4.20
C LYS A 15 5.60 8.77 3.47
N MET A 16 4.47 8.32 2.93
CA MET A 16 4.39 7.12 2.12
C MET A 16 5.23 7.26 0.85
N ASN A 17 5.06 8.36 0.12
CA ASN A 17 5.80 8.59 -1.11
C ASN A 17 7.31 8.67 -0.85
N GLU A 18 7.72 9.34 0.22
CA GLU A 18 9.12 9.40 0.67
C GLU A 18 9.67 8.01 0.99
N LEU A 19 8.91 7.21 1.74
CA LEU A 19 9.29 5.84 2.06
C LEU A 19 9.44 4.95 0.81
N MET A 20 8.49 5.02 -0.12
CA MET A 20 8.53 4.22 -1.35
C MET A 20 9.64 4.69 -2.30
N GLU A 21 9.97 5.98 -2.31
CA GLU A 21 11.14 6.49 -3.03
C GLU A 21 12.45 5.92 -2.46
N ILE A 22 12.60 5.90 -1.13
CA ILE A 22 13.75 5.27 -0.47
C ILE A 22 13.80 3.77 -0.80
N TYR A 23 12.69 3.07 -0.64
CA TYR A 23 12.60 1.63 -0.93
C TYR A 23 13.01 1.30 -2.37
N SER A 24 12.54 2.09 -3.35
CA SER A 24 12.88 1.85 -4.76
C SER A 24 14.39 1.89 -5.04
N ARG A 25 15.17 2.62 -4.23
CA ARG A 25 16.62 2.75 -4.38
C ARG A 25 17.41 1.70 -3.61
N ASN A 26 16.99 1.39 -2.39
CA ASN A 26 17.76 0.53 -1.49
C ASN A 26 17.28 -0.94 -1.46
N GLN A 27 16.06 -1.21 -1.91
CA GLN A 27 15.41 -2.53 -1.91
C GLN A 27 15.43 -3.21 -0.53
N ASP A 28 15.52 -2.45 0.57
CA ASP A 28 15.47 -3.00 1.93
C ASP A 28 14.01 -3.17 2.36
N THR A 29 13.45 -4.34 2.04
CA THR A 29 12.04 -4.65 2.28
C THR A 29 11.71 -4.73 3.77
N ALA A 30 12.62 -5.22 4.61
CA ALA A 30 12.39 -5.33 6.05
C ALA A 30 12.32 -3.95 6.71
N PHE A 31 13.22 -3.05 6.34
CA PHE A 31 13.16 -1.64 6.74
C PHE A 31 11.86 -1.00 6.26
N ALA A 32 11.55 -1.11 4.97
CA ALA A 32 10.37 -0.49 4.38
C ALA A 32 9.09 -0.96 5.05
N TYR A 33 8.97 -2.26 5.35
CA TYR A 33 7.80 -2.82 6.01
C TYR A 33 7.61 -2.26 7.42
N ARG A 34 8.69 -2.16 8.21
CA ARG A 34 8.62 -1.60 9.56
C ARG A 34 8.21 -0.12 9.55
N GLU A 35 8.84 0.68 8.69
CA GLU A 35 8.52 2.10 8.57
C GLU A 35 7.09 2.31 8.07
N LEU A 36 6.64 1.47 7.12
CA LEU A 36 5.27 1.50 6.62
C LEU A 36 4.26 1.37 7.76
N LEU A 37 4.42 0.35 8.62
CA LEU A 37 3.53 0.15 9.78
C LEU A 37 3.48 1.37 10.70
N GLY A 38 4.60 2.08 10.87
CA GLY A 38 4.66 3.33 11.63
C GLY A 38 3.82 4.48 11.04
N LEU A 39 3.42 4.38 9.77
CA LEU A 39 2.54 5.36 9.12
C LEU A 39 1.06 5.09 9.35
N GLU A 40 0.66 3.90 9.80
CA GLU A 40 -0.76 3.52 9.96
C GLU A 40 -1.57 4.54 10.78
N PRO A 41 -1.08 5.09 11.92
CA PRO A 41 -1.82 6.08 12.70
C PRO A 41 -2.06 7.41 11.98
N LEU A 42 -1.40 7.67 10.85
CA LEU A 42 -1.56 8.89 10.06
C LEU A 42 -2.70 8.81 9.04
N ILE A 43 -3.25 7.62 8.82
CA ILE A 43 -4.35 7.37 7.88
C ILE A 43 -5.62 8.06 8.37
N LYS A 44 -6.26 8.83 7.48
CA LYS A 44 -7.50 9.56 7.77
C LYS A 44 -8.65 9.21 6.84
N TYR A 45 -8.33 8.71 5.65
CA TYR A 45 -9.32 8.47 4.60
C TYR A 45 -9.24 7.03 4.09
N GLU A 46 -10.36 6.52 3.59
CA GLU A 46 -10.46 5.19 3.02
C GLU A 46 -9.47 4.97 1.86
N GLY A 47 -9.30 5.95 0.98
CA GLY A 47 -8.31 5.85 -0.10
C GLY A 47 -6.85 5.78 0.40
N GLU A 48 -6.54 6.40 1.55
CA GLU A 48 -5.23 6.26 2.18
C GLU A 48 -5.05 4.88 2.80
N ARG A 49 -6.11 4.33 3.40
CA ARG A 49 -6.13 2.96 3.92
C ARG A 49 -5.90 1.94 2.80
N ALA A 50 -6.60 2.08 1.68
CA ALA A 50 -6.42 1.22 0.53
C ALA A 50 -4.98 1.28 0.00
N MET A 51 -4.40 2.49 -0.13
CA MET A 51 -3.00 2.65 -0.53
C MET A 51 -2.02 2.04 0.47
N PHE A 52 -2.24 2.21 1.77
CA PHE A 52 -1.46 1.56 2.82
C PHE A 52 -1.47 0.05 2.67
N ASP A 53 -2.67 -0.54 2.55
CA ASP A 53 -2.85 -1.99 2.48
C ASP A 53 -2.24 -2.56 1.19
N LEU A 54 -2.35 -1.87 0.05
CA LEU A 54 -1.71 -2.29 -1.20
C LEU A 54 -0.17 -2.30 -1.09
N ASN A 55 0.43 -1.24 -0.54
CA ASN A 55 1.89 -1.19 -0.33
C ASN A 55 2.33 -2.26 0.68
N ARG A 56 1.54 -2.48 1.74
CA ARG A 56 1.81 -3.53 2.73
C ARG A 56 1.78 -4.92 2.09
N ALA A 57 0.80 -5.18 1.23
CA ALA A 57 0.72 -6.43 0.48
C ALA A 57 1.93 -6.61 -0.46
N SER A 58 2.36 -5.54 -1.15
CA SER A 58 3.53 -5.60 -2.02
C SER A 58 4.79 -5.94 -1.24
N LEU A 59 5.04 -5.30 -0.10
CA LEU A 59 6.20 -5.62 0.73
C LEU A 59 6.12 -7.01 1.34
N LEU A 60 4.92 -7.51 1.67
CA LEU A 60 4.74 -8.91 2.08
C LEU A 60 5.07 -9.88 0.95
N TYR A 61 4.69 -9.57 -0.29
CA TYR A 61 5.07 -10.35 -1.46
C TYR A 61 6.60 -10.36 -1.66
N ASP A 62 7.25 -9.20 -1.55
CA ASP A 62 8.72 -9.09 -1.69
C ASP A 62 9.47 -9.85 -0.57
N MET A 63 8.85 -10.04 0.60
CA MET A 63 9.34 -10.91 1.67
C MET A 63 8.91 -12.39 1.52
N GLU A 64 8.36 -12.80 0.38
CA GLU A 64 7.86 -14.15 0.10
C GLU A 64 6.72 -14.62 1.03
N ARG A 65 6.06 -13.69 1.73
CA ARG A 65 4.93 -13.95 2.65
C ARG A 65 3.60 -13.92 1.89
N TYR A 66 3.49 -14.74 0.85
CA TYR A 66 2.40 -14.70 -0.14
C TYR A 66 0.99 -14.86 0.45
N ARG A 67 0.81 -15.76 1.42
CA ARG A 67 -0.48 -15.95 2.10
C ARG A 67 -0.93 -14.69 2.84
N GLU A 68 -0.01 -13.96 3.44
CA GLU A 68 -0.32 -12.73 4.16
C GLU A 68 -0.60 -11.58 3.19
N ALA A 69 0.16 -11.47 2.11
CA ALA A 69 -0.08 -10.49 1.04
C ALA A 69 -1.50 -10.65 0.46
N GLU A 70 -1.90 -11.89 0.14
CA GLU A 70 -3.24 -12.22 -0.36
C GLU A 70 -4.34 -11.86 0.64
N ASN A 71 -4.14 -12.18 1.93
CA ASN A 71 -5.10 -11.84 2.99
C ASN A 71 -5.32 -10.33 3.12
N VAL A 72 -4.27 -9.53 2.93
CA VAL A 72 -4.37 -8.06 2.92
C VAL A 72 -5.14 -7.61 1.68
N LEU A 73 -4.76 -8.05 0.48
CA LEU A 73 -5.44 -7.68 -0.77
C LEU A 73 -6.93 -8.02 -0.74
N ARG A 74 -7.33 -9.14 -0.12
CA ARG A 74 -8.75 -9.53 -0.02
C ARG A 74 -9.60 -8.53 0.78
N ARG A 75 -8.98 -7.72 1.64
CA ARG A 75 -9.67 -6.72 2.48
C ARG A 75 -9.71 -5.33 1.86
N ILE A 76 -8.97 -5.11 0.78
CA ILE A 76 -8.98 -3.82 0.08
C ILE A 76 -10.31 -3.69 -0.68
N PRO A 77 -11.14 -2.67 -0.37
CA PRO A 77 -12.37 -2.43 -1.11
C PRO A 77 -12.05 -1.95 -2.53
N SER A 78 -12.98 -2.16 -3.47
CA SER A 78 -12.91 -1.53 -4.79
C SER A 78 -13.04 -0.01 -4.62
N ILE A 79 -12.10 0.74 -5.19
CA ILE A 79 -12.05 2.21 -5.08
C ILE A 79 -12.34 2.86 -6.43
N ASN A 80 -11.62 2.42 -7.46
CA ASN A 80 -11.79 2.85 -8.85
C ASN A 80 -11.04 1.87 -9.77
N PRO A 81 -11.38 1.83 -11.07
CA PRO A 81 -10.82 0.84 -12.00
C PRO A 81 -9.28 0.83 -12.07
N THR A 82 -8.63 1.99 -12.01
CA THR A 82 -7.16 2.09 -12.07
C THR A 82 -6.52 1.49 -10.82
N PHE A 83 -7.08 1.77 -9.65
CA PHE A 83 -6.59 1.23 -8.39
C PHE A 83 -6.84 -0.28 -8.27
N ASP A 84 -8.01 -0.72 -8.70
CA ASP A 84 -8.40 -2.12 -8.70
C ASP A 84 -7.48 -2.93 -9.63
N ALA A 85 -7.11 -2.39 -10.79
CA ALA A 85 -6.14 -3.01 -11.70
C ALA A 85 -4.75 -3.19 -11.07
N MET A 86 -4.30 -2.25 -10.21
CA MET A 86 -3.04 -2.42 -9.47
C MET A 86 -3.14 -3.55 -8.44
N CYS A 87 -4.26 -3.66 -7.74
CA CYS A 87 -4.51 -4.76 -6.80
C CYS A 87 -4.51 -6.11 -7.53
N GLU A 88 -5.21 -6.20 -8.67
CA GLU A 88 -5.27 -7.42 -9.49
C GLU A 88 -3.89 -7.79 -10.06
N SER A 89 -3.10 -6.82 -10.50
CA SER A 89 -1.73 -7.09 -10.96
C SER A 89 -0.89 -7.76 -9.87
N LEU A 90 -1.00 -7.32 -8.60
CA LEU A 90 -0.30 -7.97 -7.50
C LEU A 90 -0.90 -9.34 -7.16
N ARG A 91 -2.22 -9.53 -7.25
CA ARG A 91 -2.85 -10.86 -7.09
C ARG A 91 -2.30 -11.86 -8.09
N PHE A 92 -2.17 -11.47 -9.36
CA PHE A 92 -1.59 -12.34 -10.39
C PHE A 92 -0.16 -12.74 -10.07
N LYS A 93 0.69 -11.79 -9.63
CA LYS A 93 2.07 -12.10 -9.19
C LYS A 93 2.09 -13.09 -8.03
N ILE A 94 1.22 -12.91 -7.04
CA ILE A 94 1.11 -13.83 -5.89
C ILE A 94 0.67 -15.23 -6.34
N LEU A 95 -0.24 -15.34 -7.31
CA LEU A 95 -0.69 -16.63 -7.83
C LEU A 95 0.41 -17.35 -8.63
N ASP A 96 1.16 -16.61 -9.44
CA ASP A 96 2.27 -17.13 -10.26
C ASP A 96 3.46 -17.61 -9.40
N ALA A 97 3.68 -16.98 -8.25
CA ALA A 97 4.76 -17.33 -7.32
C ALA A 97 4.45 -18.54 -6.39
N LYS A 98 3.24 -19.10 -6.45
CA LYS A 98 2.79 -20.26 -5.64
C LYS A 98 2.88 -21.56 -6.42
#